data_AF-D7IF44-F1
#
_entry.id   AF-D7IF44-F1
#
_cell.length_a   1.000
_cell.length_b   1.000
_cell.length_c   1.000
_cell.angle_alpha   90.00
_cell.angle_beta   90.00
_cell.angle_gamma   90.00
#
_symmetry.space_group_name_H-M   'P 1'
#
loop_
_entity.id
_entity.type
_entity.pdbx_description
1 polymer ?
#
loop_
_entity_poly.entity_id
_entity_poly.type
_entity_poly.pdbx_seq_one_letter_code
_entity_poly.pdbx_strand_id
1 'polypeptide(L)'
;MFSIHRKIKIVYDVSHQSYVHKMLTGRKDAFLHPAEYDHVSGYSEPQESEHDFFVIGHTSTSISLASGLAKGRDLTGGNENIIAVIGDGSLSGGEAFEGLDYVAELGTNMIIIVNDNQMSIAENHGGLYKNLKDLRDSNGQCECNFFKAMGLDYMYVNDGNHVEALIEAFSKVKDIQHPIVVHINTLKGKGYEPAEQDKETYHWRTPFDLETGESKMNDDAEDYSEVTAQYLLKKMKEDKRVVTITSGTPAVLGFTPDRRQEAGKQFVDVGIAEEHAVALASGIAANGGKPVYGVYSTFIQRSYDQLSQDLCINNNPAILLVFWGTLSGMNDVTHLCFFDIPLISNIPNMVYLAPTCKEEYLAMLEWSIRQNEHPVAIRVPATDVISCGEPVESDYSNLNRYKVAHRGSKVAILALGSFFGLGQSVLSLLKDKANIDATLINPRYITGVDSELMDELKADHELVITLEDGVLDGGFGEKIARYYGATDIKVLNYGAKKEFVDRYDIQELLRANHLTDEQIVEDILSLIG
;
A
#
# COMPACT_ATOMS: atom_id res chain seq x y z
N MET A 1 32.85 36.68 17.92
CA MET A 1 32.18 36.29 16.66
C MET A 1 31.34 35.08 17.02
N PHE A 2 30.04 35.27 17.30
CA PHE A 2 29.16 34.14 17.61
C PHE A 2 29.10 33.27 16.36
N SER A 3 29.55 32.02 16.46
CA SER A 3 29.39 31.04 15.39
C SER A 3 27.89 30.85 15.20
N ILE A 4 27.34 31.44 14.14
CA ILE A 4 25.97 31.16 13.73
C ILE A 4 26.01 29.72 13.20
N HIS A 5 25.74 28.76 14.08
CA HIS A 5 25.63 27.37 13.67
C HIS A 5 24.55 27.26 12.58
N ARG A 6 24.91 26.70 11.42
CA ARG A 6 23.95 26.41 10.36
C ARG A 6 22.85 25.52 10.94
N LYS A 7 21.58 25.88 10.72
CA LYS A 7 20.46 25.01 11.11
C LYS A 7 20.56 23.71 10.32
N ILE A 8 19.98 22.64 10.85
CA ILE A 8 19.96 21.32 10.22
C ILE A 8 18.50 21.00 9.87
N LYS A 9 18.26 20.48 8.68
CA LYS A 9 16.98 19.89 8.28
C LYS A 9 17.22 18.44 7.89
N ILE A 10 16.50 17.52 8.52
CA ILE A 10 16.65 16.07 8.30
C ILE A 10 15.34 15.56 7.72
N VAL A 11 15.42 14.83 6.61
CA VAL A 11 14.30 14.12 5.99
C VAL A 11 14.55 12.63 6.16
N TYR A 12 13.67 11.95 6.90
CA TYR A 12 13.74 10.51 7.11
C TYR A 12 12.90 9.77 6.06
N ASP A 13 13.50 8.84 5.32
CA ASP A 13 12.82 8.00 4.35
C ASP A 13 11.93 6.96 5.02
N VAL A 14 10.68 6.77 4.59
CA VAL A 14 9.61 6.03 5.31
C VAL A 14 9.27 6.64 6.67
N SER A 15 10.29 7.10 7.42
CA SER A 15 10.29 7.72 8.73
C SER A 15 9.90 6.84 9.92
N HIS A 16 9.54 5.57 9.71
CA HIS A 16 9.34 4.58 10.78
C HIS A 16 10.55 4.40 11.72
N GLN A 17 11.76 4.69 11.25
CA GLN A 17 13.01 4.65 12.03
C GLN A 17 13.28 5.94 12.84
N SER A 18 12.35 6.88 12.90
CA SER A 18 12.55 8.21 13.50
C SER A 18 12.17 8.32 14.98
N TYR A 19 11.80 7.22 15.67
CA TYR A 19 11.33 7.28 17.07
C TYR A 19 12.32 7.96 18.01
N VAL A 20 13.62 7.65 17.91
CA VAL A 20 14.65 8.31 18.74
C VAL A 20 14.77 9.80 18.40
N HIS A 21 14.65 10.18 17.12
CA HIS A 21 14.59 11.60 16.72
C HIS A 21 13.40 12.30 17.37
N LYS A 22 12.22 11.69 17.36
CA LYS A 22 11.03 12.23 18.03
C LYS A 22 11.25 12.40 19.54
N MET A 23 11.79 11.39 20.21
CA MET A 23 12.13 11.48 21.65
C MET A 23 13.08 12.64 21.95
N LEU A 24 14.12 12.82 21.13
CA LEU A 24 15.14 13.88 21.31
C LEU A 24 14.65 15.28 20.92
N THR A 25 13.54 15.38 20.17
CA THR A 25 12.94 16.64 19.71
C THR A 25 11.67 17.00 20.48
N GLY A 26 11.62 16.61 21.76
CA GLY A 26 10.59 17.06 22.71
C GLY A 26 9.34 16.17 22.78
N ARG A 27 9.32 15.02 22.10
CA ARG A 27 8.15 14.12 22.03
C ARG A 27 8.35 12.79 22.77
N LYS A 28 9.28 12.75 23.73
CA LYS A 28 9.59 11.51 24.47
C LYS A 28 8.40 10.96 25.27
N ASP A 29 7.50 11.82 25.74
CA ASP A 29 6.45 11.42 26.68
C ASP A 29 5.45 10.45 26.03
N ALA A 30 5.19 10.59 24.73
CA ALA A 30 4.41 9.62 23.92
C ALA A 30 4.99 8.19 23.92
N PHE A 31 6.28 8.03 24.19
CA PHE A 31 6.95 6.72 24.26
C PHE A 31 7.13 6.21 25.70
N LEU A 32 6.88 7.06 26.70
CA LEU A 32 7.02 6.73 28.12
C LEU A 32 5.67 6.55 28.82
N HIS A 33 4.61 7.15 28.29
CA HIS A 33 3.29 7.22 28.90
C HIS A 33 2.22 6.72 27.92
N PRO A 34 1.57 5.57 28.19
CA PRO A 34 0.55 5.01 27.29
C PRO A 34 -0.59 5.97 26.94
N ALA A 35 -0.94 6.89 27.86
CA ALA A 35 -1.99 7.89 27.63
C ALA A 35 -1.60 8.97 26.61
N GLU A 36 -0.32 9.07 26.24
CA GLU A 36 0.19 10.05 25.28
C GLU A 36 0.61 9.40 23.95
N TYR A 37 0.46 8.08 23.81
CA TYR A 37 0.92 7.31 22.65
C TYR A 37 0.36 7.87 21.33
N ASP A 38 -0.95 8.11 21.28
CA ASP A 38 -1.62 8.57 20.06
C ASP A 38 -1.37 10.05 19.72
N HIS A 39 -0.70 10.81 20.61
CA HIS A 39 -0.35 12.21 20.34
C HIS A 39 0.73 12.36 19.25
N VAL A 40 1.45 11.29 18.94
CA VAL A 40 2.61 11.30 18.04
C VAL A 40 2.46 10.18 17.02
N SER A 41 2.57 10.52 15.74
CA SER A 41 2.49 9.58 14.63
C SER A 41 3.68 8.61 14.67
N GLY A 42 3.51 7.42 14.11
CA GLY A 42 4.64 6.53 13.79
C GLY A 42 5.61 7.13 12.77
N TYR A 43 5.22 8.21 12.10
CA TYR A 43 5.91 8.80 10.96
C TYR A 43 6.23 10.28 11.19
N SER A 44 7.14 10.85 10.40
CA SER A 44 7.43 12.29 10.36
C SER A 44 6.13 13.07 10.12
N GLU A 45 5.85 14.07 10.95
CA GLU A 45 4.61 14.85 10.90
C GLU A 45 4.90 16.33 11.25
N PRO A 46 4.87 17.26 10.28
CA PRO A 46 5.16 18.68 10.50
C PRO A 46 4.23 19.37 11.50
N GLN A 47 3.00 18.88 11.67
CA GLN A 47 2.09 19.41 12.69
C GLN A 47 2.52 19.05 14.12
N GLU A 48 3.33 18.00 14.29
CA GLU A 48 3.84 17.56 15.60
C GLU A 48 5.12 18.27 16.02
N SER A 49 5.95 18.71 15.06
CA SER A 49 7.26 19.30 15.37
C SER A 49 7.86 20.10 14.22
N GLU A 50 8.53 21.22 14.55
CA GLU A 50 9.33 22.00 13.59
C GLU A 50 10.54 21.23 13.03
N HIS A 51 10.87 20.08 13.63
CA HIS A 51 11.95 19.20 13.20
C HIS A 51 11.54 18.21 12.11
N ASP A 52 10.25 18.13 11.80
CA ASP A 52 9.68 17.24 10.79
C ASP A 52 9.19 18.10 9.62
N PHE A 53 9.66 17.82 8.40
CA PHE A 53 9.46 18.73 7.25
C PHE A 53 8.37 18.25 6.29
N PHE A 54 8.07 16.95 6.30
CA PHE A 54 7.11 16.32 5.41
C PHE A 54 6.38 15.19 6.12
N VAL A 55 5.14 14.91 5.71
CA VAL A 55 4.42 13.71 6.12
C VAL A 55 4.86 12.57 5.21
N ILE A 56 5.58 11.59 5.75
CA ILE A 56 6.22 10.53 4.95
C ILE A 56 5.94 9.16 5.59
N GLY A 57 5.35 8.25 4.84
CA GLY A 57 5.27 6.82 5.19
C GLY A 57 5.75 5.93 4.05
N HIS A 58 5.47 6.37 2.83
CA HIS A 58 5.97 5.80 1.59
C HIS A 58 7.50 5.91 1.45
N THR A 59 8.11 4.88 0.87
CA THR A 59 9.57 4.66 0.68
C THR A 59 10.19 5.51 -0.43
N SER A 60 11.51 5.68 -0.38
CA SER A 60 12.37 6.23 -1.46
C SER A 60 12.22 7.73 -1.76
N THR A 61 11.36 8.43 -1.03
CA THR A 61 11.04 9.85 -1.26
C THR A 61 12.08 10.82 -0.69
N SER A 62 12.88 10.39 0.28
CA SER A 62 13.68 11.31 1.13
C SER A 62 14.74 12.10 0.35
N ILE A 63 15.42 11.47 -0.60
CA ILE A 63 16.50 12.10 -1.37
C ILE A 63 15.91 13.21 -2.26
N SER A 64 14.82 12.91 -2.97
CA SER A 64 14.10 13.86 -3.81
C SER A 64 13.57 15.04 -2.99
N LEU A 65 12.89 14.78 -1.87
CA LEU A 65 12.38 15.82 -0.97
C LEU A 65 13.49 16.69 -0.39
N ALA A 66 14.58 16.08 0.08
CA ALA A 66 15.73 16.80 0.62
C ALA A 66 16.46 17.62 -0.47
N SER A 67 16.58 17.09 -1.70
CA SER A 67 17.14 17.85 -2.82
C SER A 67 16.32 19.10 -3.14
N GLY A 68 14.98 19.01 -3.02
CA GLY A 68 14.06 20.14 -3.11
C GLY A 68 14.27 21.17 -2.01
N LEU A 69 14.44 20.74 -0.75
CA LEU A 69 14.78 21.62 0.37
C LEU A 69 16.11 22.34 0.15
N ALA A 70 17.12 21.63 -0.36
CA ALA A 70 18.43 22.19 -0.67
C ALA A 70 18.37 23.23 -1.80
N LYS A 71 17.61 22.94 -2.86
CA LYS A 71 17.36 23.91 -3.93
C LYS A 71 16.61 25.14 -3.42
N GLY A 72 15.58 24.95 -2.61
CA GLY A 72 14.80 26.04 -2.01
C GLY A 72 15.64 26.91 -1.05
N ARG A 73 16.49 26.29 -0.22
CA ARG A 73 17.48 26.98 0.61
C ARG A 73 18.35 27.92 -0.24
N ASP A 74 18.95 27.42 -1.30
CA ASP A 74 19.87 28.21 -2.13
C ASP A 74 19.17 29.42 -2.77
N LEU A 75 17.94 29.23 -3.25
CA LEU A 75 17.14 30.31 -3.86
C LEU A 75 16.72 31.38 -2.84
N THR A 76 16.55 31.00 -1.58
CA THR A 76 16.14 31.92 -0.50
C THR A 76 17.33 32.51 0.27
N GLY A 77 18.56 32.19 -0.12
CA GLY A 77 19.78 32.67 0.54
C GLY A 77 20.04 32.01 1.91
N GLY A 78 19.43 30.85 2.16
CA GLY A 78 19.67 30.04 3.34
C GLY A 78 21.07 29.40 3.36
N ASN A 79 21.43 28.80 4.49
CA ASN A 79 22.73 28.15 4.67
C ASN A 79 22.65 26.82 5.45
N GLU A 80 21.44 26.31 5.67
CA GLU A 80 21.18 25.10 6.43
C GLU A 80 21.89 23.86 5.86
N ASN A 81 22.26 22.94 6.75
CA ASN A 81 22.64 21.58 6.36
C ASN A 81 21.36 20.80 6.03
N ILE A 82 21.27 20.29 4.81
CA ILE A 82 20.14 19.47 4.38
C ILE A 82 20.58 18.02 4.32
N ILE A 83 19.84 17.16 5.03
CA ILE A 83 20.20 15.77 5.25
C ILE A 83 19.04 14.87 4.85
N ALA A 84 19.27 13.87 4.00
CA ALA A 84 18.36 12.74 3.82
C ALA A 84 18.89 11.53 4.60
N VAL A 85 18.03 10.81 5.31
CA VAL A 85 18.35 9.53 5.97
C VAL A 85 17.53 8.44 5.30
N ILE A 86 18.18 7.56 4.57
CA ILE A 86 17.55 6.53 3.75
C ILE A 86 18.05 5.13 4.13
N GLY A 87 17.15 4.15 4.24
CA GLY A 87 17.51 2.76 4.46
C GLY A 87 18.00 2.07 3.18
N ASP A 88 18.80 1.01 3.31
CA ASP A 88 19.27 0.22 2.16
C ASP A 88 18.12 -0.45 1.40
N GLY A 89 17.04 -0.86 2.06
CA GLY A 89 15.80 -1.30 1.41
C GLY A 89 15.21 -0.22 0.48
N SER A 90 15.04 0.99 0.98
CA SER A 90 14.49 2.14 0.23
C SER A 90 15.34 2.58 -0.95
N LEU A 91 16.65 2.27 -0.98
CA LEU A 91 17.49 2.58 -2.14
C LEU A 91 17.13 1.77 -3.39
N SER A 92 16.34 0.69 -3.26
CA SER A 92 15.88 -0.10 -4.42
C SER A 92 14.73 0.56 -5.20
N GLY A 93 14.03 1.53 -4.60
CA GLY A 93 12.94 2.23 -5.29
C GLY A 93 13.46 3.23 -6.30
N GLY A 94 12.75 3.33 -7.44
CA GLY A 94 13.12 4.19 -8.56
C GLY A 94 13.40 5.63 -8.11
N GLU A 95 12.47 6.22 -7.35
CA GLU A 95 12.58 7.62 -6.91
C GLU A 95 13.89 7.92 -6.16
N ALA A 96 14.42 6.96 -5.38
CA ALA A 96 15.70 7.14 -4.71
C ALA A 96 16.87 7.16 -5.71
N PHE A 97 16.82 6.32 -6.75
CA PHE A 97 17.80 6.32 -7.83
C PHE A 97 17.77 7.63 -8.61
N GLU A 98 16.59 8.11 -9.02
CA GLU A 98 16.46 9.40 -9.72
C GLU A 98 16.91 10.58 -8.83
N GLY A 99 16.60 10.52 -7.53
CA GLY A 99 17.07 11.49 -6.55
C GLY A 99 18.60 11.52 -6.43
N LEU A 100 19.26 10.35 -6.40
CA LEU A 100 20.72 10.26 -6.37
C LEU A 100 21.37 10.85 -7.63
N ASP A 101 20.81 10.54 -8.80
CA ASP A 101 21.27 11.05 -10.09
C ASP A 101 21.20 12.58 -10.13
N TYR A 102 20.06 13.17 -9.74
CA TYR A 102 19.89 14.62 -9.70
C TYR A 102 20.79 15.31 -8.68
N VAL A 103 20.95 14.74 -7.48
CA VAL A 103 21.69 15.38 -6.40
C VAL A 103 23.15 15.63 -6.78
N ALA A 104 23.76 14.80 -7.64
CA ALA A 104 25.13 14.99 -8.09
C ALA A 104 25.38 16.35 -8.79
N GLU A 105 24.34 16.93 -9.43
CA GLU A 105 24.44 18.21 -10.13
C GLU A 105 24.19 19.43 -9.23
N LEU A 106 23.77 19.22 -7.99
CA LEU A 106 23.27 20.29 -7.12
C LEU A 106 24.36 21.33 -6.78
N GLY A 107 25.62 20.91 -6.66
CA GLY A 107 26.78 21.80 -6.48
C GLY A 107 26.79 22.60 -5.16
N THR A 108 26.00 22.19 -4.18
CA THR A 108 25.82 22.86 -2.87
C THR A 108 25.70 21.80 -1.76
N ASN A 109 25.53 22.23 -0.51
CA ASN A 109 25.38 21.33 0.63
C ASN A 109 24.17 20.39 0.46
N MET A 110 24.46 19.08 0.50
CA MET A 110 23.49 18.00 0.61
C MET A 110 24.18 16.76 1.20
N ILE A 111 23.64 16.18 2.27
CA ILE A 111 24.21 15.00 2.93
C ILE A 111 23.20 13.87 2.84
N ILE A 112 23.59 12.72 2.30
CA ILE A 112 22.75 11.53 2.24
C ILE A 112 23.33 10.50 3.20
N ILE A 113 22.63 10.20 4.27
CA ILE A 113 22.97 9.14 5.20
C ILE A 113 22.29 7.86 4.72
N VAL A 114 23.08 6.92 4.22
CA VAL A 114 22.60 5.57 3.87
C VAL A 114 22.75 4.70 5.11
N ASN A 115 21.61 4.36 5.73
CA ASN A 115 21.52 3.44 6.85
C ASN A 115 21.40 2.00 6.33
N ASP A 116 22.53 1.33 6.17
CA ASP A 116 22.60 -0.03 5.67
C ASP A 116 22.57 -1.03 6.83
N ASN A 117 21.45 -1.74 6.97
CA ASN A 117 21.28 -2.83 7.92
C ASN A 117 21.05 -4.19 7.26
N GLN A 118 21.23 -4.24 5.93
CA GLN A 118 21.09 -5.42 5.09
C GLN A 118 19.68 -6.02 5.03
N MET A 119 18.65 -5.24 5.36
CA MET A 119 17.25 -5.67 5.35
C MET A 119 16.32 -4.56 4.83
N SER A 120 15.29 -4.98 4.10
CA SER A 120 14.07 -4.20 3.90
C SER A 120 13.09 -4.58 5.03
N ILE A 121 11.86 -4.98 4.72
CA ILE A 121 11.01 -5.77 5.62
C ILE A 121 11.55 -7.21 5.68
N ALA A 122 11.57 -7.86 4.52
CA ALA A 122 12.21 -9.14 4.27
C ALA A 122 13.66 -8.94 3.75
N GLU A 123 14.31 -10.03 3.32
CA GLU A 123 15.62 -9.97 2.69
C GLU A 123 15.64 -9.02 1.48
N ASN A 124 16.78 -8.38 1.25
CA ASN A 124 16.96 -7.46 0.14
C ASN A 124 17.14 -8.20 -1.20
N HIS A 125 16.52 -7.69 -2.27
CA HIS A 125 16.58 -8.28 -3.62
C HIS A 125 17.07 -7.27 -4.66
N GLY A 126 18.07 -7.65 -5.47
CA GLY A 126 18.57 -6.83 -6.58
C GLY A 126 20.09 -6.72 -6.64
N GLY A 127 20.59 -6.18 -7.75
CA GLY A 127 22.04 -6.06 -8.01
C GLY A 127 22.77 -5.05 -7.11
N LEU A 128 22.06 -4.03 -6.62
CA LEU A 128 22.60 -2.97 -5.75
C LEU A 128 23.26 -3.54 -4.49
N TYR A 129 22.62 -4.51 -3.85
CA TYR A 129 23.02 -5.04 -2.55
C TYR A 129 24.37 -5.79 -2.58
N LYS A 130 24.75 -6.32 -3.76
CA LYS A 130 26.10 -6.86 -3.95
C LYS A 130 27.15 -5.75 -3.83
N ASN A 131 26.91 -4.59 -4.44
CA ASN A 131 27.83 -3.46 -4.34
C ASN A 131 27.90 -2.89 -2.92
N LEU A 132 26.75 -2.77 -2.25
CA LEU A 132 26.71 -2.37 -0.83
C LEU A 132 27.53 -3.35 0.03
N LYS A 133 27.41 -4.66 -0.21
CA LYS A 133 28.23 -5.67 0.47
C LYS A 133 29.72 -5.48 0.19
N ASP A 134 30.11 -5.31 -1.07
CA ASP A 134 31.52 -5.10 -1.45
C ASP A 134 32.09 -3.82 -0.81
N LEU A 135 31.28 -2.77 -0.67
CA LEU A 135 31.63 -1.56 0.07
C LEU A 135 31.81 -1.83 1.57
N ARG A 136 30.94 -2.61 2.20
CA ARG A 136 31.11 -3.00 3.61
C ARG A 136 32.37 -3.83 3.82
N ASP A 137 32.56 -4.89 3.03
CA ASP A 137 33.71 -5.81 3.12
C ASP A 137 35.05 -5.08 2.90
N SER A 138 35.06 -4.06 2.05
CA SER A 138 36.26 -3.26 1.72
C SER A 138 36.46 -2.03 2.61
N ASN A 139 35.62 -1.81 3.64
CA ASN A 139 35.62 -0.58 4.44
C ASN A 139 35.51 0.70 3.57
N GLY A 140 34.63 0.65 2.57
CA GLY A 140 34.35 1.74 1.65
C GLY A 140 35.41 1.96 0.56
N GLN A 141 36.41 1.09 0.46
CA GLN A 141 37.53 1.23 -0.48
C GLN A 141 37.33 0.48 -1.79
N CYS A 142 36.16 -0.11 -2.02
CA CYS A 142 35.83 -0.78 -3.29
C CYS A 142 36.01 0.20 -4.46
N GLU A 143 36.77 -0.22 -5.48
CA GLU A 143 36.97 0.55 -6.72
C GLU A 143 35.63 0.77 -7.45
N CYS A 144 34.82 -0.29 -7.53
CA CYS A 144 33.44 -0.21 -7.98
C CYS A 144 32.58 0.34 -6.86
N ASN A 145 32.42 1.66 -6.79
CA ASN A 145 31.56 2.33 -5.81
C ASN A 145 30.35 2.94 -6.52
N PHE A 146 29.16 2.41 -6.25
CA PHE A 146 27.90 2.85 -6.85
C PHE A 146 27.67 4.37 -6.71
N PHE A 147 27.88 4.92 -5.52
CA PHE A 147 27.66 6.34 -5.25
C PHE A 147 28.67 7.23 -5.98
N LYS A 148 29.96 6.84 -5.99
CA LYS A 148 30.98 7.58 -6.73
C LYS A 148 30.76 7.50 -8.24
N ALA A 149 30.23 6.39 -8.76
CA ALA A 149 29.88 6.26 -10.17
C ALA A 149 28.80 7.25 -10.62
N MET A 150 27.93 7.69 -9.69
CA MET A 150 26.96 8.77 -9.90
C MET A 150 27.55 10.18 -9.72
N GLY A 151 28.84 10.31 -9.39
CA GLY A 151 29.49 11.60 -9.18
C GLY A 151 29.36 12.16 -7.76
N LEU A 152 28.93 11.34 -6.79
CA LEU A 152 28.81 11.75 -5.39
C LEU A 152 30.10 11.48 -4.62
N ASP A 153 30.47 12.40 -3.73
CA ASP A 153 31.47 12.10 -2.71
C ASP A 153 30.95 11.02 -1.76
N TYR A 154 31.86 10.25 -1.17
CA TYR A 154 31.49 9.07 -0.40
C TYR A 154 32.39 8.87 0.82
N MET A 155 31.75 8.66 1.97
CA MET A 155 32.37 8.28 3.23
C MET A 155 31.67 7.05 3.80
N TYR A 156 32.44 6.08 4.29
CA TYR A 156 31.91 4.88 4.93
C TYR A 156 32.20 4.88 6.43
N VAL A 157 31.23 4.42 7.22
CA VAL A 157 31.34 4.23 8.66
C VAL A 157 30.93 2.80 8.99
N ASN A 158 31.92 1.96 9.28
CA ASN A 158 31.67 0.54 9.56
C ASN A 158 30.90 0.30 10.87
N ASP A 159 31.07 1.19 11.84
CA ASP A 159 30.49 1.06 13.18
C ASP A 159 29.32 2.03 13.37
N GLY A 160 28.27 1.85 12.59
CA GLY A 160 27.09 2.74 12.59
C GLY A 160 26.22 2.62 13.85
N ASN A 161 26.54 1.70 14.77
CA ASN A 161 25.91 1.62 16.09
C ASN A 161 26.74 2.30 17.19
N HIS A 162 27.92 2.85 16.87
CA HIS A 162 28.79 3.54 17.82
C HIS A 162 28.68 5.07 17.67
N VAL A 163 28.09 5.71 18.68
CA VAL A 163 27.75 7.14 18.66
C VAL A 163 28.98 8.02 18.45
N GLU A 164 30.11 7.71 19.08
CA GLU A 164 31.34 8.48 18.93
C GLU A 164 31.91 8.42 17.52
N ALA A 165 31.85 7.25 16.85
CA ALA A 165 32.24 7.12 15.44
C ALA A 165 31.33 7.93 14.52
N LEU A 166 30.02 7.92 14.78
CA LEU A 166 29.06 8.75 14.03
C LEU A 166 29.32 10.25 14.24
N ILE A 167 29.58 10.69 15.47
CA ILE A 167 29.92 12.08 15.77
C ILE A 167 31.18 12.51 15.02
N GLU A 168 32.22 11.67 15.00
CA GLU A 168 33.45 11.96 14.26
C GLU A 168 33.18 12.11 12.76
N ALA A 169 32.44 11.16 12.18
CA ALA A 169 32.09 11.18 10.76
C ALA A 169 31.23 12.41 10.40
N PHE A 170 30.14 12.65 11.13
CA PHE A 170 29.25 13.77 10.87
C PHE A 170 29.94 15.11 11.09
N SER A 171 30.88 15.23 12.02
CA SER A 171 31.66 16.45 12.21
C SER A 171 32.56 16.78 11.01
N LYS A 172 32.99 15.79 10.23
CA LYS A 172 33.81 15.99 9.01
C LYS A 172 32.99 16.49 7.83
N VAL A 173 31.72 16.11 7.74
CA VAL A 173 30.83 16.45 6.62
C VAL A 173 29.83 17.55 6.94
N LYS A 174 29.67 17.90 8.21
CA LYS A 174 28.89 19.06 8.64
C LYS A 174 29.43 20.31 7.95
N ASP A 175 28.54 21.08 7.35
CA ASP A 175 28.83 22.29 6.59
C ASP A 175 29.61 22.04 5.28
N ILE A 176 29.62 20.81 4.74
CA ILE A 176 30.14 20.53 3.39
C ILE A 176 29.42 21.36 2.33
N GLN A 177 30.10 21.80 1.29
CA GLN A 177 29.53 22.69 0.25
C GLN A 177 29.21 21.96 -1.06
N HIS A 178 29.17 20.63 -1.04
CA HIS A 178 28.81 19.78 -2.17
C HIS A 178 28.10 18.51 -1.66
N PRO A 179 27.44 17.75 -2.55
CA PRO A 179 26.77 16.51 -2.18
C PRO A 179 27.71 15.40 -1.72
N ILE A 180 27.33 14.69 -0.66
CA ILE A 180 28.08 13.53 -0.14
C ILE A 180 27.14 12.44 0.39
N VAL A 181 27.53 11.18 0.15
CA VAL A 181 26.94 10.01 0.78
C VAL A 181 27.78 9.58 1.99
N VAL A 182 27.12 9.48 3.14
CA VAL A 182 27.64 8.86 4.35
C VAL A 182 26.96 7.50 4.53
N HIS A 183 27.66 6.45 4.14
CA HIS A 183 27.16 5.09 4.25
C HIS A 183 27.55 4.51 5.61
N ILE A 184 26.55 4.28 6.46
CA ILE A 184 26.71 3.71 7.80
C ILE A 184 26.21 2.26 7.81
N ASN A 185 26.96 1.39 8.47
CA ASN A 185 26.58 -0.01 8.65
C ASN A 185 25.99 -0.22 10.06
N THR A 186 24.73 -0.67 10.14
CA THR A 186 23.99 -0.81 11.39
C THR A 186 23.37 -2.20 11.55
N LEU A 187 22.91 -2.52 12.76
CA LEU A 187 22.16 -3.74 13.05
C LEU A 187 20.67 -3.43 13.24
N LYS A 188 19.79 -4.00 12.40
CA LYS A 188 18.34 -3.94 12.59
C LYS A 188 17.95 -4.69 13.88
N GLY A 189 17.06 -4.09 14.68
CA GLY A 189 16.64 -4.63 15.97
C GLY A 189 17.64 -4.41 17.13
N LYS A 190 18.72 -3.63 16.91
CA LYS A 190 19.79 -3.45 17.89
C LYS A 190 19.26 -3.12 19.29
N GLY A 191 19.72 -3.89 20.27
CA GLY A 191 19.38 -3.71 21.69
C GLY A 191 18.26 -4.62 22.18
N TYR A 192 17.60 -5.37 21.29
CA TYR A 192 16.62 -6.38 21.65
C TYR A 192 16.91 -7.69 20.89
N GLU A 193 17.51 -8.65 21.58
CA GLU A 193 18.04 -9.88 20.99
C GLU A 193 17.03 -10.64 20.08
N PRO A 194 15.75 -10.80 20.46
CA PRO A 194 14.77 -11.43 19.57
C PRO A 194 14.62 -10.71 18.22
N ALA A 195 14.63 -9.37 18.21
CA ALA A 195 14.55 -8.59 16.98
C ALA A 195 15.86 -8.57 16.17
N GLU A 196 17.02 -8.74 16.82
CA GLU A 196 18.30 -8.90 16.12
C GLU A 196 18.35 -10.24 15.36
N GLN A 197 17.74 -11.29 15.92
CA GLN A 197 17.70 -12.64 15.37
C GLN A 197 16.60 -12.79 14.29
N ASP A 198 15.40 -12.30 14.55
CA ASP A 198 14.25 -12.37 13.64
C ASP A 198 13.81 -10.99 13.13
N LYS A 199 14.62 -10.45 12.22
CA LYS A 199 14.49 -9.07 11.73
C LYS A 199 13.24 -8.81 10.88
N GLU A 200 12.68 -9.85 10.26
CA GLU A 200 11.47 -9.74 9.41
C GLU A 200 10.24 -9.65 10.30
N THR A 201 10.04 -10.62 11.21
CA THR A 201 8.88 -10.64 12.11
C THR A 201 8.89 -9.44 13.05
N TYR A 202 10.06 -8.98 13.52
CA TYR A 202 10.17 -7.81 14.41
C TYR A 202 10.26 -6.47 13.67
N HIS A 203 10.07 -6.43 12.34
CA HIS A 203 9.92 -5.15 11.63
C HIS A 203 8.69 -4.38 12.13
N TRP A 204 7.58 -5.08 12.36
CA TRP A 204 6.37 -4.59 13.01
C TRP A 204 5.68 -5.75 13.73
N ARG A 205 5.07 -5.49 14.89
CA ARG A 205 4.41 -6.51 15.73
C ARG A 205 3.16 -5.93 16.40
N THR A 206 2.13 -6.77 16.56
CA THR A 206 1.07 -6.56 17.55
C THR A 206 1.66 -6.55 18.97
N PRO A 207 0.95 -6.03 19.98
CA PRO A 207 1.44 -6.05 21.35
C PRO A 207 1.94 -7.44 21.77
N PHE A 208 3.17 -7.51 22.29
CA PHE A 208 3.85 -8.76 22.64
C PHE A 208 4.42 -8.70 24.07
N ASP A 209 4.84 -9.84 24.59
CA ASP A 209 5.57 -9.93 25.85
C ASP A 209 7.07 -9.66 25.62
N LEU A 210 7.66 -8.75 26.41
CA LEU A 210 9.04 -8.32 26.20
C LEU A 210 10.07 -9.39 26.59
N GLU A 211 9.75 -10.25 27.57
CA GLU A 211 10.66 -11.30 28.04
C GLU A 211 10.63 -12.50 27.11
N THR A 212 9.44 -12.97 26.72
CA THR A 212 9.30 -14.17 25.88
C THR A 212 9.36 -13.85 24.40
N GLY A 213 9.02 -12.62 24.01
CA GLY A 213 8.88 -12.27 22.61
C GLY A 213 7.64 -12.89 21.97
N GLU A 214 6.65 -13.35 22.72
CA GLU A 214 5.41 -13.93 22.16
C GLU A 214 4.31 -12.87 21.98
N SER A 215 3.53 -12.98 20.91
CA SER A 215 2.36 -12.12 20.68
C SER A 215 1.34 -12.28 21.82
N LYS A 216 0.74 -11.17 22.26
CA LYS A 216 -0.40 -11.19 23.21
C LYS A 216 -1.74 -11.41 22.52
N MET A 217 -1.74 -11.37 21.18
CA MET A 217 -2.90 -11.60 20.33
C MET A 217 -2.76 -12.98 19.70
N ASN A 218 -3.84 -13.78 19.77
CA ASN A 218 -3.92 -15.06 19.05
C ASN A 218 -4.47 -14.82 17.65
N ASP A 219 -3.65 -15.05 16.62
CA ASP A 219 -4.02 -14.96 15.19
C ASP A 219 -4.35 -16.34 14.59
N ASP A 220 -5.18 -17.12 15.27
CA ASP A 220 -5.61 -18.44 14.76
C ASP A 220 -6.70 -18.35 13.67
N ALA A 221 -7.15 -17.13 13.33
CA ALA A 221 -8.18 -16.91 12.33
C ALA A 221 -7.62 -17.09 10.91
N GLU A 222 -8.37 -17.78 10.05
CA GLU A 222 -8.05 -17.85 8.62
C GLU A 222 -8.11 -16.45 8.02
N ASP A 223 -7.05 -16.03 7.32
CA ASP A 223 -6.99 -14.76 6.61
C ASP A 223 -6.79 -14.96 5.09
N TYR A 224 -7.09 -13.92 4.30
CA TYR A 224 -7.01 -14.00 2.84
C TYR A 224 -5.59 -14.16 2.30
N SER A 225 -4.56 -13.71 3.03
CA SER A 225 -3.14 -13.94 2.69
C SER A 225 -2.80 -15.42 2.78
N GLU A 226 -3.22 -16.10 3.87
CA GLU A 226 -3.04 -17.53 4.05
C GLU A 226 -3.76 -18.34 2.96
N VAL A 227 -5.04 -18.03 2.70
CA VAL A 227 -5.82 -18.65 1.63
C VAL A 227 -5.14 -18.48 0.27
N THR A 228 -4.61 -17.29 0.00
CA THR A 228 -3.90 -16.97 -1.24
C THR A 228 -2.60 -17.77 -1.38
N ALA A 229 -1.78 -17.82 -0.33
CA ALA A 229 -0.51 -18.54 -0.33
C ALA A 229 -0.70 -20.02 -0.62
N GLN A 230 -1.64 -20.67 0.09
CA GLN A 230 -1.94 -22.09 -0.10
C GLN A 230 -2.38 -22.38 -1.54
N TYR A 231 -3.27 -21.54 -2.08
CA TYR A 231 -3.75 -21.69 -3.44
C TYR A 231 -2.63 -21.50 -4.47
N LEU A 232 -1.81 -20.44 -4.34
CA LEU A 232 -0.75 -20.14 -5.30
C LEU A 232 0.37 -21.19 -5.27
N LEU A 233 0.79 -21.67 -4.09
CA LEU A 233 1.77 -22.75 -3.97
C LEU A 233 1.30 -24.04 -4.64
N LYS A 234 0.02 -24.38 -4.46
CA LYS A 234 -0.59 -25.51 -5.19
C LYS A 234 -0.56 -25.26 -6.69
N LYS A 235 -0.98 -24.07 -7.13
CA LYS A 235 -1.04 -23.73 -8.56
C LYS A 235 0.33 -23.71 -9.23
N MET A 236 1.37 -23.25 -8.54
CA MET A 236 2.75 -23.27 -9.03
C MET A 236 3.25 -24.69 -9.30
N LYS A 237 2.89 -25.66 -8.44
CA LYS A 237 3.21 -27.07 -8.64
C LYS A 237 2.52 -27.66 -9.88
N GLU A 238 1.31 -27.19 -10.18
CA GLU A 238 0.49 -27.64 -11.31
C GLU A 238 0.90 -26.98 -12.64
N ASP A 239 1.26 -25.70 -12.62
CA ASP A 239 1.59 -24.90 -13.81
C ASP A 239 2.89 -24.10 -13.59
N LYS A 240 3.96 -24.54 -14.26
CA LYS A 240 5.30 -23.93 -14.20
C LYS A 240 5.36 -22.50 -14.77
N ARG A 241 4.30 -22.04 -15.43
CA ARG A 241 4.20 -20.67 -15.96
C ARG A 241 3.72 -19.68 -14.91
N VAL A 242 3.12 -20.14 -13.81
CA VAL A 242 2.65 -19.27 -12.74
C VAL A 242 3.85 -18.71 -11.99
N VAL A 243 3.90 -17.39 -11.87
CA VAL A 243 4.95 -16.67 -11.15
C VAL A 243 4.28 -15.69 -10.20
N THR A 244 4.57 -15.77 -8.90
CA THR A 244 4.15 -14.77 -7.94
C THR A 244 5.21 -13.69 -7.82
N ILE A 245 4.76 -12.44 -7.85
CA ILE A 245 5.58 -11.24 -7.72
C ILE A 245 5.14 -10.50 -6.44
N THR A 246 6.10 -9.95 -5.71
CA THR A 246 5.88 -8.98 -4.63
C THR A 246 6.88 -7.83 -4.76
N SER A 247 6.57 -6.68 -4.15
CA SER A 247 7.48 -5.54 -4.03
C SER A 247 7.85 -5.34 -2.55
N GLY A 248 8.83 -6.12 -2.06
CA GLY A 248 9.38 -5.99 -0.71
C GLY A 248 8.42 -6.29 0.46
N THR A 249 7.22 -6.81 0.18
CA THR A 249 6.15 -7.08 1.15
C THR A 249 5.57 -8.49 1.01
N PRO A 250 6.41 -9.56 1.00
CA PRO A 250 5.96 -10.92 0.70
C PRO A 250 4.86 -11.46 1.63
N ALA A 251 4.83 -10.97 2.87
CA ALA A 251 3.84 -11.36 3.87
C ALA A 251 2.39 -11.02 3.46
N VAL A 252 2.17 -9.99 2.62
CA VAL A 252 0.82 -9.61 2.14
C VAL A 252 0.14 -10.73 1.35
N LEU A 253 0.94 -11.58 0.70
CA LEU A 253 0.49 -12.75 -0.05
C LEU A 253 0.54 -14.03 0.79
N GLY A 254 0.90 -13.93 2.07
CA GLY A 254 1.15 -15.07 2.96
C GLY A 254 2.45 -15.82 2.66
N PHE A 255 3.43 -15.22 1.96
CA PHE A 255 4.70 -15.89 1.64
C PHE A 255 5.75 -15.66 2.73
N THR A 256 5.76 -16.58 3.70
CA THR A 256 6.84 -16.71 4.70
C THR A 256 8.16 -17.17 4.04
N PRO A 257 9.32 -17.05 4.73
CA PRO A 257 10.61 -17.52 4.21
C PRO A 257 10.57 -18.95 3.65
N ASP A 258 9.93 -19.89 4.37
CA ASP A 258 9.81 -21.29 3.94
C ASP A 258 8.98 -21.44 2.66
N ARG A 259 7.91 -20.65 2.50
CA ARG A 259 7.08 -20.65 1.30
C ARG A 259 7.77 -20.03 0.11
N ARG A 260 8.57 -18.98 0.33
CA ARG A 260 9.45 -18.40 -0.71
C ARG A 260 10.46 -19.46 -1.19
N GLN A 261 11.05 -20.21 -0.26
CA GLN A 261 11.95 -21.31 -0.59
C GLN A 261 11.24 -22.43 -1.37
N GLU A 262 10.04 -22.82 -0.94
CA GLU A 262 9.23 -23.84 -1.63
C GLU A 262 8.87 -23.43 -3.07
N ALA A 263 8.48 -22.17 -3.27
CA ALA A 263 8.12 -21.63 -4.57
C ALA A 263 9.34 -21.48 -5.52
N GLY A 264 10.52 -21.27 -4.95
CA GLY A 264 11.78 -21.19 -5.69
C GLY A 264 11.71 -20.16 -6.83
N LYS A 265 12.03 -20.59 -8.06
CA LYS A 265 12.07 -19.69 -9.23
C LYS A 265 10.70 -19.12 -9.66
N GLN A 266 9.60 -19.62 -9.12
CA GLN A 266 8.25 -19.12 -9.39
C GLN A 266 7.85 -18.02 -8.42
N PHE A 267 8.73 -17.65 -7.49
CA PHE A 267 8.57 -16.49 -6.62
C PHE A 267 9.61 -15.42 -6.98
N VAL A 268 9.16 -14.18 -7.15
CA VAL A 268 10.00 -13.04 -7.48
C VAL A 268 9.68 -11.91 -6.51
N ASP A 269 10.67 -11.44 -5.79
CA ASP A 269 10.60 -10.18 -5.06
C ASP A 269 11.47 -9.16 -5.79
N VAL A 270 10.89 -8.04 -6.18
CA VAL A 270 11.58 -6.98 -6.92
C VAL A 270 12.22 -5.93 -6.00
N GLY A 271 12.17 -6.13 -4.68
CA GLY A 271 12.47 -5.07 -3.73
C GLY A 271 11.34 -4.03 -3.69
N ILE A 272 11.65 -2.82 -3.24
CA ILE A 272 10.66 -1.75 -3.10
C ILE A 272 10.50 -1.03 -4.44
N ALA A 273 9.92 -1.72 -5.43
CA ALA A 273 9.86 -1.26 -6.81
C ALA A 273 8.53 -1.65 -7.49
N GLU A 274 7.42 -1.09 -7.01
CA GLU A 274 6.06 -1.34 -7.53
C GLU A 274 5.95 -1.08 -9.05
N GLU A 275 6.56 -0.01 -9.55
CA GLU A 275 6.60 0.31 -10.98
C GLU A 275 7.23 -0.84 -11.78
N HIS A 276 8.39 -1.33 -11.30
CA HIS A 276 9.06 -2.46 -11.93
C HIS A 276 8.23 -3.74 -11.83
N ALA A 277 7.54 -3.99 -10.71
CA ALA A 277 6.69 -5.17 -10.54
C ALA A 277 5.58 -5.25 -11.60
N VAL A 278 4.89 -4.14 -11.88
CA VAL A 278 3.82 -4.09 -12.89
C VAL A 278 4.38 -4.27 -14.29
N ALA A 279 5.46 -3.58 -14.65
CA ALA A 279 6.10 -3.72 -15.96
C ALA A 279 6.67 -5.14 -16.17
N LEU A 280 7.28 -5.73 -15.13
CA LEU A 280 7.77 -7.10 -15.13
C LEU A 280 6.63 -8.10 -15.33
N ALA A 281 5.50 -7.92 -14.62
CA ALA A 281 4.32 -8.75 -14.80
C ALA A 281 3.80 -8.68 -16.24
N SER A 282 3.72 -7.47 -16.82
CA SER A 282 3.35 -7.29 -18.23
C SER A 282 4.29 -8.06 -19.17
N GLY A 283 5.61 -7.95 -18.97
CA GLY A 283 6.62 -8.66 -19.76
C GLY A 283 6.55 -10.20 -19.62
N ILE A 284 6.31 -10.71 -18.42
CA ILE A 284 6.12 -12.15 -18.16
C ILE A 284 4.89 -12.65 -18.92
N ALA A 285 3.77 -11.93 -18.85
CA ALA A 285 2.53 -12.28 -19.53
C ALA A 285 2.70 -12.26 -21.06
N ALA A 286 3.35 -11.24 -21.61
CA ALA A 286 3.64 -11.13 -23.04
C ALA A 286 4.50 -12.31 -23.57
N ASN A 287 5.33 -12.90 -22.71
CA ASN A 287 6.15 -14.08 -23.04
C ASN A 287 5.49 -15.42 -22.67
N GLY A 288 4.17 -15.44 -22.42
CA GLY A 288 3.39 -16.64 -22.14
C GLY A 288 3.49 -17.18 -20.72
N GLY A 289 4.07 -16.41 -19.79
CA GLY A 289 3.98 -16.65 -18.35
C GLY A 289 2.62 -16.23 -17.78
N LYS A 290 2.39 -16.54 -16.51
CA LYS A 290 1.15 -16.23 -15.78
C LYS A 290 1.49 -15.51 -14.47
N PRO A 291 1.78 -14.20 -14.55
CA PRO A 291 2.25 -13.44 -13.40
C PRO A 291 1.09 -13.07 -12.48
N VAL A 292 1.29 -13.28 -11.18
CA VAL A 292 0.41 -12.89 -10.08
C VAL A 292 1.16 -11.91 -9.19
N TYR A 293 0.84 -10.62 -9.27
CA TYR A 293 1.46 -9.59 -8.44
C TYR A 293 0.57 -9.25 -7.24
N GLY A 294 1.07 -9.46 -6.03
CA GLY A 294 0.38 -9.03 -4.80
C GLY A 294 0.95 -7.76 -4.21
N VAL A 295 0.07 -6.83 -3.87
CA VAL A 295 0.44 -5.49 -3.40
C VAL A 295 -0.64 -4.90 -2.51
N TYR A 296 -0.26 -4.08 -1.54
CA TYR A 296 -1.20 -3.28 -0.77
C TYR A 296 -1.84 -2.19 -1.65
N SER A 297 -3.12 -1.90 -1.43
CA SER A 297 -3.86 -0.82 -2.11
C SER A 297 -3.14 0.53 -2.07
N THR A 298 -2.49 0.88 -0.95
CA THR A 298 -1.77 2.16 -0.88
C THR A 298 -0.52 2.20 -1.79
N PHE A 299 0.18 1.08 -1.97
CA PHE A 299 1.43 1.07 -2.74
C PHE A 299 1.23 1.00 -4.25
N ILE A 300 0.10 0.44 -4.73
CA ILE A 300 -0.21 0.43 -6.18
C ILE A 300 -0.25 1.85 -6.77
N GLN A 301 -0.48 2.88 -5.94
CA GLN A 301 -0.49 4.29 -6.35
C GLN A 301 0.78 4.72 -7.09
N ARG A 302 1.93 4.12 -6.77
CA ARG A 302 3.22 4.38 -7.43
C ARG A 302 3.25 3.95 -8.89
N SER A 303 2.45 2.95 -9.23
CA SER A 303 2.49 2.26 -10.52
C SER A 303 1.41 2.71 -11.50
N TYR A 304 0.78 3.86 -11.27
CA TYR A 304 -0.35 4.31 -12.11
C TYR A 304 0.00 4.35 -13.60
N ASP A 305 1.18 4.87 -13.95
CA ASP A 305 1.64 4.91 -15.34
C ASP A 305 1.90 3.50 -15.87
N GLN A 306 2.57 2.63 -15.13
CA GLN A 306 2.87 1.25 -15.57
C GLN A 306 1.60 0.40 -15.72
N LEU A 307 0.59 0.61 -14.87
CA LEU A 307 -0.73 0.00 -15.03
C LEU A 307 -1.33 0.38 -16.39
N SER A 308 -1.29 1.67 -16.73
CA SER A 308 -1.85 2.18 -17.97
C SER A 308 -1.00 1.79 -19.20
N GLN A 309 0.24 2.28 -19.23
CA GLN A 309 1.15 2.24 -20.37
C GLN A 309 1.73 0.86 -20.63
N ASP A 310 2.28 0.22 -19.60
CA ASP A 310 3.03 -1.03 -19.79
C ASP A 310 2.11 -2.24 -19.79
N LEU A 311 1.06 -2.24 -18.96
CA LEU A 311 0.14 -3.37 -18.82
C LEU A 311 -1.12 -3.24 -19.68
N CYS A 312 -1.97 -2.25 -19.42
CA CYS A 312 -3.32 -2.17 -19.97
C CYS A 312 -3.38 -1.84 -21.46
N ILE A 313 -2.54 -0.94 -21.97
CA ILE A 313 -2.48 -0.63 -23.42
C ILE A 313 -2.14 -1.88 -24.23
N ASN A 314 -1.29 -2.75 -23.70
CA ASN A 314 -0.90 -4.00 -24.35
C ASN A 314 -1.91 -5.14 -24.11
N ASN A 315 -2.90 -4.92 -23.23
CA ASN A 315 -3.90 -5.90 -22.82
C ASN A 315 -3.27 -7.23 -22.35
N ASN A 316 -2.08 -7.13 -21.72
CA ASN A 316 -1.33 -8.30 -21.27
C ASN A 316 -2.01 -8.93 -20.05
N PRO A 317 -2.20 -10.27 -20.01
CA PRO A 317 -2.99 -10.93 -18.98
C PRO A 317 -2.20 -11.18 -17.68
N ALA A 318 -1.76 -10.10 -17.04
CA ALA A 318 -1.27 -10.15 -15.67
C ALA A 318 -2.42 -10.10 -14.67
N ILE A 319 -2.30 -10.80 -13.55
CA ILE A 319 -3.24 -10.73 -12.44
C ILE A 319 -2.60 -9.96 -11.27
N LEU A 320 -3.29 -8.92 -10.81
CA LEU A 320 -2.92 -8.10 -9.67
C LEU A 320 -3.88 -8.41 -8.50
N LEU A 321 -3.32 -8.74 -7.34
CA LEU A 321 -4.06 -8.94 -6.10
C LEU A 321 -3.85 -7.70 -5.24
N VAL A 322 -4.92 -6.90 -5.13
CA VAL A 322 -4.92 -5.64 -4.38
C VAL A 322 -5.43 -5.92 -2.98
N PHE A 323 -4.50 -5.97 -2.03
CA PHE A 323 -4.77 -6.28 -0.63
C PHE A 323 -5.13 -5.04 0.17
N TRP A 324 -5.91 -5.25 1.23
CA TRP A 324 -6.28 -4.25 2.23
C TRP A 324 -7.06 -3.05 1.67
N GLY A 325 -7.70 -3.22 0.52
CA GLY A 325 -8.57 -2.22 -0.11
C GLY A 325 -9.81 -1.92 0.73
N THR A 326 -9.70 -1.12 1.79
CA THR A 326 -10.78 -0.85 2.76
C THR A 326 -10.55 0.41 3.58
N LEU A 327 -11.64 1.00 4.06
CA LEU A 327 -11.67 2.04 5.10
C LEU A 327 -11.27 1.51 6.48
N SER A 328 -11.39 0.20 6.73
CA SER A 328 -11.13 -0.43 8.04
C SER A 328 -9.70 -0.96 8.21
N GLY A 329 -8.80 -0.59 7.29
CA GLY A 329 -7.40 -1.02 7.25
C GLY A 329 -6.50 -0.12 8.09
N MET A 330 -5.29 0.14 7.59
CA MET A 330 -4.37 1.12 8.19
C MET A 330 -5.03 2.50 8.21
N ASN A 331 -4.93 3.21 9.33
CA ASN A 331 -5.56 4.51 9.54
C ASN A 331 -4.59 5.70 9.54
N ASP A 332 -3.29 5.48 9.38
CA ASP A 332 -2.33 6.56 9.13
C ASP A 332 -2.53 7.15 7.74
N VAL A 333 -2.46 8.48 7.63
CA VAL A 333 -2.70 9.25 6.39
C VAL A 333 -1.83 8.81 5.21
N THR A 334 -0.64 8.28 5.49
CA THR A 334 0.33 7.84 4.49
C THR A 334 0.02 6.44 3.93
N HIS A 335 -0.82 5.66 4.60
CA HIS A 335 -1.10 4.25 4.29
C HIS A 335 -2.58 3.98 4.02
N LEU A 336 -3.39 5.02 3.83
CA LEU A 336 -4.80 4.88 3.47
C LEU A 336 -4.96 4.01 2.21
N CYS A 337 -5.78 2.97 2.33
CA CYS A 337 -5.93 1.91 1.33
C CYS A 337 -7.32 1.93 0.65
N PHE A 338 -7.96 3.09 0.53
CA PHE A 338 -9.32 3.21 -0.01
C PHE A 338 -9.41 4.13 -1.24
N PHE A 339 -8.28 4.36 -1.91
CA PHE A 339 -8.18 5.12 -3.17
C PHE A 339 -7.97 4.23 -4.41
N ASP A 340 -7.85 2.91 -4.24
CA ASP A 340 -7.58 1.98 -5.34
C ASP A 340 -8.74 1.87 -6.35
N ILE A 341 -10.00 1.98 -5.90
CA ILE A 341 -11.17 1.94 -6.79
C ILE A 341 -11.06 3.00 -7.90
N PRO A 342 -10.99 4.32 -7.60
CA PRO A 342 -10.90 5.33 -8.65
C PRO A 342 -9.57 5.28 -9.41
N LEU A 343 -8.50 4.79 -8.77
CA LEU A 343 -7.19 4.67 -9.41
C LEU A 343 -7.18 3.60 -10.51
N ILE A 344 -7.64 2.40 -10.19
CA ILE A 344 -7.54 1.24 -11.08
C ILE A 344 -8.74 1.16 -12.03
N SER A 345 -9.96 1.43 -11.54
CA SER A 345 -11.19 1.13 -12.27
C SER A 345 -11.44 2.03 -13.49
N ASN A 346 -10.66 3.09 -13.64
CA ASN A 346 -10.78 4.07 -14.73
C ASN A 346 -9.72 3.86 -15.83
N ILE A 347 -8.81 2.89 -15.66
CA ILE A 347 -7.83 2.52 -16.69
C ILE A 347 -8.51 1.58 -17.71
N PRO A 348 -8.52 1.91 -19.02
CA PRO A 348 -9.08 1.05 -20.05
C PRO A 348 -8.48 -0.36 -20.05
N ASN A 349 -9.23 -1.35 -20.54
CA ASN A 349 -8.85 -2.78 -20.62
C ASN A 349 -8.66 -3.50 -19.27
N MET A 350 -8.50 -2.80 -18.15
CA MET A 350 -8.44 -3.43 -16.84
C MET A 350 -9.79 -4.06 -16.47
N VAL A 351 -9.78 -5.33 -16.08
CA VAL A 351 -10.93 -5.98 -15.41
C VAL A 351 -10.66 -5.94 -13.92
N TYR A 352 -11.46 -5.22 -13.14
CA TYR A 352 -11.26 -5.15 -11.70
C TYR A 352 -12.41 -5.84 -10.96
N LEU A 353 -12.11 -6.96 -10.31
CA LEU A 353 -13.07 -7.82 -9.64
C LEU A 353 -13.16 -7.53 -8.13
N ALA A 354 -14.35 -7.70 -7.56
CA ALA A 354 -14.65 -7.48 -6.15
C ALA A 354 -15.43 -8.68 -5.57
N PRO A 355 -14.73 -9.75 -5.15
CA PRO A 355 -15.35 -10.90 -4.51
C PRO A 355 -15.98 -10.54 -3.16
N THR A 356 -17.04 -11.24 -2.77
CA THR A 356 -17.75 -11.04 -1.50
C THR A 356 -17.47 -12.13 -0.45
N CYS A 357 -16.81 -13.22 -0.85
CA CYS A 357 -16.51 -14.36 0.02
C CYS A 357 -15.27 -15.14 -0.47
N LYS A 358 -14.81 -16.11 0.34
CA LYS A 358 -13.67 -16.98 0.05
C LYS A 358 -13.85 -17.76 -1.26
N GLU A 359 -14.99 -18.40 -1.44
CA GLU A 359 -15.24 -19.25 -2.62
C GLU A 359 -15.22 -18.41 -3.90
N GLU A 360 -15.87 -17.25 -3.90
CA GLU A 360 -15.88 -16.33 -5.04
C GLU A 360 -14.48 -15.78 -5.32
N TYR A 361 -13.72 -15.41 -4.28
CA TYR A 361 -12.33 -15.00 -4.41
C TYR A 361 -11.48 -16.06 -5.11
N LEU A 362 -11.52 -17.31 -4.64
CA LEU A 362 -10.75 -18.41 -5.23
C LEU A 362 -11.19 -18.72 -6.67
N ALA A 363 -12.49 -18.61 -6.97
CA ALA A 363 -13.00 -18.82 -8.32
C ALA A 363 -12.56 -17.70 -9.28
N MET A 364 -12.60 -16.44 -8.85
CA MET A 364 -12.09 -15.30 -9.59
C MET A 364 -10.58 -15.39 -9.80
N LEU A 365 -9.82 -15.81 -8.78
CA LEU A 365 -8.38 -16.03 -8.85
C LEU A 365 -8.03 -17.12 -9.88
N GLU A 366 -8.72 -18.27 -9.84
CA GLU A 366 -8.54 -19.35 -10.82
C GLU A 366 -8.86 -18.90 -12.25
N TRP A 367 -9.99 -18.22 -12.45
CA TRP A 367 -10.35 -17.69 -13.76
C TRP A 367 -9.30 -16.71 -14.28
N SER A 368 -8.86 -15.78 -13.44
CA SER A 368 -7.88 -14.74 -13.79
C SER A 368 -6.53 -15.32 -14.22
N ILE A 369 -6.07 -16.40 -13.56
CA ILE A 369 -4.83 -17.11 -13.92
C ILE A 369 -5.01 -17.98 -15.19
N ARG A 370 -6.23 -18.42 -15.49
CA ARG A 370 -6.51 -19.32 -16.62
C ARG A 370 -6.68 -18.57 -17.94
N GLN A 371 -7.36 -17.42 -17.91
CA GLN A 371 -7.60 -16.58 -19.09
C GLN A 371 -6.30 -15.93 -19.59
N ASN A 372 -6.27 -15.51 -20.86
CA ASN A 372 -5.11 -14.83 -21.46
C ASN A 372 -5.54 -13.62 -22.31
N GLU A 373 -6.71 -13.07 -22.01
CA GLU A 373 -7.37 -12.03 -22.81
C GLU A 373 -7.18 -10.65 -22.23
N HIS A 374 -7.17 -10.48 -20.91
CA HIS A 374 -7.15 -9.16 -20.26
C HIS A 374 -6.28 -9.12 -19.01
N PRO A 375 -5.69 -7.97 -18.67
CA PRO A 375 -5.20 -7.73 -17.32
C PRO A 375 -6.36 -7.74 -16.33
N VAL A 376 -6.17 -8.41 -15.21
CA VAL A 376 -7.17 -8.51 -14.15
C VAL A 376 -6.58 -7.98 -12.86
N ALA A 377 -7.33 -7.15 -12.14
CA ALA A 377 -7.11 -6.88 -10.74
C ALA A 377 -8.21 -7.57 -9.93
N ILE A 378 -7.89 -8.08 -8.74
CA ILE A 378 -8.86 -8.54 -7.75
C ILE A 378 -8.65 -7.71 -6.49
N ARG A 379 -9.71 -7.02 -6.05
CA ARG A 379 -9.72 -6.34 -4.76
C ARG A 379 -9.96 -7.42 -3.71
N VAL A 380 -8.88 -7.92 -3.13
CA VAL A 380 -8.94 -9.02 -2.16
C VAL A 380 -9.82 -8.54 -0.99
N PRO A 381 -10.80 -9.34 -0.52
CA PRO A 381 -11.68 -8.88 0.54
C PRO A 381 -10.88 -8.56 1.80
N ALA A 382 -11.15 -7.39 2.37
CA ALA A 382 -10.50 -6.93 3.59
C ALA A 382 -11.46 -7.02 4.79
N THR A 383 -12.15 -8.15 4.87
CA THR A 383 -13.01 -8.56 5.98
C THR A 383 -12.45 -9.84 6.58
N ASP A 384 -13.05 -10.29 7.69
CA ASP A 384 -12.91 -11.69 8.10
C ASP A 384 -13.21 -12.62 6.91
N VAL A 385 -12.56 -13.80 6.90
CA VAL A 385 -12.78 -14.78 5.83
C VAL A 385 -14.19 -15.37 5.96
N ILE A 386 -15.07 -14.93 5.08
CA ILE A 386 -16.47 -15.37 5.02
C ILE A 386 -16.59 -16.48 3.97
N SER A 387 -17.19 -17.61 4.35
CA SER A 387 -17.63 -18.64 3.40
C SER A 387 -19.08 -18.39 3.01
N CYS A 388 -19.39 -18.41 1.71
CA CYS A 388 -20.78 -18.25 1.27
C CYS A 388 -21.61 -19.52 1.37
N GLY A 389 -21.00 -20.69 1.59
CA GLY A 389 -21.69 -21.99 1.74
C GLY A 389 -22.43 -22.51 0.49
N GLU A 390 -22.47 -21.73 -0.58
CA GLU A 390 -23.18 -21.99 -1.83
C GLU A 390 -22.19 -22.13 -2.99
N PRO A 391 -22.54 -22.85 -4.08
CA PRO A 391 -21.73 -22.86 -5.30
C PRO A 391 -21.57 -21.45 -5.90
N VAL A 392 -20.35 -21.14 -6.33
CA VAL A 392 -20.01 -19.89 -7.03
C VAL A 392 -19.75 -20.13 -8.51
N GLU A 393 -19.93 -19.09 -9.32
CA GLU A 393 -19.56 -19.13 -10.73
C GLU A 393 -18.04 -19.23 -10.89
N SER A 394 -17.59 -19.92 -11.93
CA SER A 394 -16.17 -20.17 -12.21
C SER A 394 -15.69 -19.57 -13.54
N ASP A 395 -16.60 -18.94 -14.28
CA ASP A 395 -16.33 -18.29 -15.54
C ASP A 395 -16.82 -16.85 -15.53
N TYR A 396 -15.87 -15.92 -15.63
CA TYR A 396 -16.10 -14.48 -15.60
C TYR A 396 -15.82 -13.86 -16.98
N SER A 397 -15.81 -14.66 -18.05
CA SER A 397 -15.49 -14.19 -19.41
C SER A 397 -16.59 -13.30 -20.01
N ASN A 398 -17.84 -13.42 -19.55
CA ASN A 398 -18.88 -12.43 -19.83
C ASN A 398 -18.71 -11.26 -18.86
N LEU A 399 -17.86 -10.32 -19.24
CA LEU A 399 -17.46 -9.19 -18.40
C LEU A 399 -18.66 -8.33 -18.00
N ASN A 400 -18.54 -7.68 -16.83
CA ASN A 400 -19.48 -6.68 -16.32
C ASN A 400 -20.90 -7.21 -16.09
N ARG A 401 -21.02 -8.50 -15.76
CA ARG A 401 -22.29 -9.09 -15.33
C ARG A 401 -22.40 -9.13 -13.83
N TYR A 402 -23.51 -8.63 -13.32
CA TYR A 402 -23.76 -8.60 -11.88
C TYR A 402 -24.50 -9.88 -11.46
N LYS A 403 -24.54 -10.18 -10.17
CA LYS A 403 -25.28 -11.31 -9.61
C LYS A 403 -26.38 -10.77 -8.70
N VAL A 404 -27.64 -11.02 -9.05
CA VAL A 404 -28.77 -10.75 -8.15
C VAL A 404 -28.77 -11.83 -7.06
N ALA A 405 -28.39 -11.44 -5.85
CA ALA A 405 -28.33 -12.35 -4.70
C ALA A 405 -29.70 -12.53 -4.05
N HIS A 406 -30.53 -11.49 -4.08
CA HIS A 406 -31.92 -11.52 -3.62
C HIS A 406 -32.77 -10.62 -4.52
N ARG A 407 -33.89 -11.12 -5.04
CA ARG A 407 -34.79 -10.34 -5.90
C ARG A 407 -35.97 -9.81 -5.10
N GLY A 408 -36.11 -8.50 -5.12
CA GLY A 408 -37.23 -7.75 -4.56
C GLY A 408 -37.72 -6.69 -5.54
N SER A 409 -38.16 -5.53 -5.05
CA SER A 409 -38.65 -4.39 -5.84
C SER A 409 -38.45 -3.07 -5.08
N LYS A 410 -38.81 -1.93 -5.70
CA LYS A 410 -38.77 -0.57 -5.16
C LYS A 410 -37.35 -0.01 -4.96
N VAL A 411 -36.50 -0.71 -4.20
CA VAL A 411 -35.11 -0.34 -3.92
C VAL A 411 -34.16 -1.43 -4.42
N ALA A 412 -33.12 -1.05 -5.16
CA ALA A 412 -32.02 -1.94 -5.51
C ALA A 412 -30.74 -1.53 -4.79
N ILE A 413 -30.09 -2.48 -4.13
CA ILE A 413 -28.87 -2.30 -3.34
C ILE A 413 -27.73 -2.97 -4.10
N LEU A 414 -26.80 -2.17 -4.64
CA LEU A 414 -25.59 -2.65 -5.29
C LEU A 414 -24.45 -2.58 -4.28
N ALA A 415 -24.14 -3.70 -3.64
CA ALA A 415 -23.19 -3.76 -2.55
C ALA A 415 -21.86 -4.39 -3.01
N LEU A 416 -20.83 -3.57 -3.15
CA LEU A 416 -19.58 -3.96 -3.81
C LEU A 416 -18.60 -4.61 -2.84
N GLY A 417 -18.15 -5.83 -3.15
CA GLY A 417 -17.05 -6.51 -2.46
C GLY A 417 -17.26 -6.60 -0.95
N SER A 418 -16.31 -6.07 -0.17
CA SER A 418 -16.34 -6.07 1.30
C SER A 418 -17.58 -5.41 1.92
N PHE A 419 -18.28 -4.53 1.21
CA PHE A 419 -19.54 -3.93 1.68
C PHE A 419 -20.79 -4.77 1.36
N PHE A 420 -20.64 -5.97 0.81
CA PHE A 420 -21.78 -6.86 0.56
C PHE A 420 -22.54 -7.23 1.85
N GLY A 421 -21.82 -7.46 2.96
CA GLY A 421 -22.44 -7.70 4.27
C GLY A 421 -23.25 -6.51 4.79
N LEU A 422 -22.76 -5.27 4.57
CA LEU A 422 -23.51 -4.06 4.88
C LEU A 422 -24.82 -4.00 4.06
N GLY A 423 -24.77 -4.37 2.78
CA GLY A 423 -25.95 -4.48 1.92
C GLY A 423 -26.98 -5.50 2.42
N GLN A 424 -26.53 -6.64 2.96
CA GLN A 424 -27.42 -7.62 3.59
C GLN A 424 -28.11 -7.07 4.84
N SER A 425 -27.38 -6.27 5.65
CA SER A 425 -27.96 -5.63 6.83
C SER A 425 -29.01 -4.59 6.45
N VAL A 426 -28.70 -3.71 5.47
CA VAL A 426 -29.65 -2.71 4.95
C VAL A 426 -30.91 -3.37 4.37
N LEU A 427 -30.77 -4.45 3.59
CA LEU A 427 -31.91 -5.23 3.08
C LEU A 427 -32.82 -5.70 4.23
N SER A 428 -32.23 -6.31 5.26
CA SER A 428 -32.97 -6.84 6.41
C SER A 428 -33.71 -5.73 7.16
N LEU A 429 -33.03 -4.62 7.43
CA LEU A 429 -33.61 -3.47 8.14
C LEU A 429 -34.72 -2.77 7.34
N LEU A 430 -34.60 -2.65 6.02
CA LEU A 430 -35.68 -2.12 5.17
C LEU A 430 -36.94 -3.00 5.23
N LYS A 431 -36.75 -4.32 5.24
CA LYS A 431 -37.85 -5.26 5.36
C LYS A 431 -38.55 -5.12 6.71
N ASP A 432 -37.77 -5.05 7.80
CA ASP A 432 -38.30 -4.98 9.15
C ASP A 432 -38.98 -3.65 9.47
N LYS A 433 -38.37 -2.52 9.07
CA LYS A 433 -38.85 -1.17 9.44
C LYS A 433 -39.94 -0.62 8.52
N ALA A 434 -39.93 -1.01 7.25
CA ALA A 434 -40.82 -0.41 6.24
C ALA A 434 -41.53 -1.43 5.33
N ASN A 435 -41.34 -2.74 5.56
CA ASN A 435 -41.84 -3.82 4.71
C ASN A 435 -41.42 -3.65 3.22
N ILE A 436 -40.26 -3.02 2.98
CA ILE A 436 -39.67 -2.90 1.65
C ILE A 436 -38.79 -4.12 1.44
N ASP A 437 -39.20 -4.97 0.48
CA ASP A 437 -38.39 -6.11 0.04
C ASP A 437 -37.47 -5.64 -1.09
N ALA A 438 -36.29 -5.15 -0.74
CA ALA A 438 -35.33 -4.59 -1.71
C ALA A 438 -34.64 -5.70 -2.53
N THR A 439 -34.10 -5.35 -3.69
CA THR A 439 -33.20 -6.22 -4.44
C THR A 439 -31.77 -6.05 -3.94
N LEU A 440 -31.06 -7.14 -3.68
CA LEU A 440 -29.63 -7.11 -3.33
C LEU A 440 -28.81 -7.69 -4.48
N ILE A 441 -27.81 -6.93 -4.91
CA ILE A 441 -26.98 -7.22 -6.07
C ILE A 441 -25.52 -7.22 -5.63
N ASN A 442 -24.81 -8.31 -5.94
CA ASN A 442 -23.35 -8.36 -5.94
C ASN A 442 -22.86 -7.87 -7.32
N PRO A 443 -22.20 -6.71 -7.41
CA PRO A 443 -21.72 -6.19 -8.69
C PRO A 443 -20.63 -7.06 -9.33
N ARG A 444 -19.79 -7.75 -8.55
CA ARG A 444 -18.61 -8.53 -8.98
C ARG A 444 -17.50 -7.75 -9.71
N TYR A 445 -17.84 -6.72 -10.48
CA TYR A 445 -16.96 -5.91 -11.31
C TYR A 445 -17.01 -4.45 -10.87
N ILE A 446 -15.84 -3.89 -10.55
CA ILE A 446 -15.64 -2.48 -10.22
C ILE A 446 -15.57 -1.63 -11.51
N THR A 447 -15.00 -2.19 -12.60
CA THR A 447 -14.70 -1.44 -13.83
C THR A 447 -15.89 -1.19 -14.75
N GLY A 448 -16.98 -1.97 -14.68
CA GLY A 448 -18.09 -1.85 -15.62
C GLY A 448 -19.48 -1.94 -15.02
N VAL A 449 -20.46 -1.56 -15.85
CA VAL A 449 -21.88 -1.49 -15.53
C VAL A 449 -22.65 -2.55 -16.30
N ASP A 450 -23.41 -3.38 -15.58
CA ASP A 450 -24.31 -4.37 -16.20
C ASP A 450 -25.55 -3.67 -16.78
N SER A 451 -25.43 -3.15 -18.00
CA SER A 451 -26.46 -2.32 -18.62
C SER A 451 -27.80 -3.05 -18.78
N GLU A 452 -27.77 -4.37 -19.01
CA GLU A 452 -29.00 -5.16 -19.14
C GLU A 452 -29.74 -5.25 -17.80
N LEU A 453 -29.02 -5.55 -16.71
CA LEU A 453 -29.64 -5.57 -15.38
C LEU A 453 -30.10 -4.16 -14.98
N MET A 454 -29.29 -3.13 -15.26
CA MET A 454 -29.67 -1.74 -14.94
C MET A 454 -30.91 -1.28 -15.74
N ASP A 455 -31.11 -1.76 -16.96
CA ASP A 455 -32.35 -1.51 -17.71
C ASP A 455 -33.54 -2.29 -17.15
N GLU A 456 -33.32 -3.53 -16.71
CA GLU A 456 -34.35 -4.36 -16.09
C GLU A 456 -34.93 -3.72 -14.82
N LEU A 457 -34.08 -3.15 -13.96
CA LEU A 457 -34.49 -2.52 -12.70
C LEU A 457 -35.43 -1.31 -12.90
N LYS A 458 -35.48 -0.71 -14.10
CA LYS A 458 -36.40 0.39 -14.42
C LYS A 458 -37.86 0.00 -14.40
N ALA A 459 -38.17 -1.30 -14.45
CA ALA A 459 -39.54 -1.78 -14.46
C ALA A 459 -40.22 -1.70 -13.08
N ASP A 460 -39.47 -1.99 -12.02
CA ASP A 460 -40.00 -2.21 -10.67
C ASP A 460 -39.21 -1.50 -9.55
N HIS A 461 -38.19 -0.70 -9.87
CA HIS A 461 -37.42 0.09 -8.90
C HIS A 461 -37.49 1.59 -9.17
N GLU A 462 -37.56 2.36 -8.10
CA GLU A 462 -37.56 3.83 -8.12
C GLU A 462 -36.28 4.43 -7.53
N LEU A 463 -35.54 3.64 -6.75
CA LEU A 463 -34.29 4.00 -6.11
C LEU A 463 -33.25 2.90 -6.28
N VAL A 464 -32.05 3.30 -6.70
CA VAL A 464 -30.85 2.49 -6.69
C VAL A 464 -29.90 3.08 -5.66
N ILE A 465 -29.33 2.25 -4.79
CA ILE A 465 -28.22 2.65 -3.92
C ILE A 465 -26.97 1.86 -4.24
N THR A 466 -25.80 2.49 -4.09
CA THR A 466 -24.51 1.81 -4.21
C THR A 466 -23.76 1.87 -2.89
N LEU A 467 -23.11 0.77 -2.50
CA LEU A 467 -22.24 0.71 -1.33
C LEU A 467 -20.84 0.32 -1.80
N GLU A 468 -19.85 1.18 -1.54
CA GLU A 468 -18.44 0.91 -1.84
C GLU A 468 -17.53 1.22 -0.66
N ASP A 469 -16.61 0.29 -0.36
CA ASP A 469 -15.58 0.43 0.67
C ASP A 469 -14.39 1.26 0.15
N GLY A 470 -14.67 2.50 -0.24
CA GLY A 470 -13.75 3.36 -0.98
C GLY A 470 -14.26 4.79 -1.05
N VAL A 471 -13.46 5.67 -1.64
CA VAL A 471 -13.94 7.04 -1.92
C VAL A 471 -14.95 7.07 -3.06
N LEU A 472 -15.92 7.98 -2.95
CA LEU A 472 -16.95 8.20 -3.96
C LEU A 472 -16.42 8.83 -5.25
N ASP A 473 -15.51 9.81 -5.14
CA ASP A 473 -14.97 10.54 -6.29
C ASP A 473 -14.25 9.60 -7.27
N GLY A 474 -14.78 9.46 -8.49
CA GLY A 474 -14.29 8.53 -9.50
C GLY A 474 -14.57 7.05 -9.18
N GLY A 475 -15.38 6.80 -8.14
CA GLY A 475 -15.70 5.49 -7.58
C GLY A 475 -16.69 4.66 -8.41
N PHE A 476 -17.13 3.56 -7.83
CA PHE A 476 -18.13 2.67 -8.41
C PHE A 476 -19.50 3.33 -8.52
N GLY A 477 -19.95 4.00 -7.45
CA GLY A 477 -21.25 4.65 -7.39
C GLY A 477 -21.46 5.70 -8.46
N GLU A 478 -20.42 6.47 -8.80
CA GLU A 478 -20.48 7.46 -9.88
C GLU A 478 -20.73 6.83 -11.26
N LYS A 479 -20.23 5.61 -11.51
CA LYS A 479 -20.49 4.88 -12.77
C LYS A 479 -21.98 4.52 -12.88
N ILE A 480 -22.60 4.12 -11.78
CA ILE A 480 -24.04 3.79 -11.71
C ILE A 480 -24.89 5.07 -11.80
N ALA A 481 -24.53 6.13 -11.06
CA ALA A 481 -25.21 7.42 -11.14
C ALA A 481 -25.16 8.00 -12.57
N ARG A 482 -24.02 7.91 -13.25
CA ARG A 482 -23.88 8.31 -14.66
C ARG A 482 -24.79 7.49 -15.58
N TYR A 483 -24.97 6.20 -15.33
CA TYR A 483 -25.85 5.34 -16.14
C TYR A 483 -27.31 5.81 -16.08
N TYR A 484 -27.82 6.07 -14.88
CA TYR A 484 -29.20 6.52 -14.66
C TYR A 484 -29.41 8.03 -14.79
N GLY A 485 -28.36 8.84 -14.97
CA GLY A 485 -28.45 10.30 -14.94
C GLY A 485 -29.40 10.93 -15.97
N ALA A 486 -29.80 10.18 -17.00
CA ALA A 486 -30.79 10.59 -18.00
C ALA A 486 -32.19 9.94 -17.82
N THR A 487 -32.42 9.25 -16.69
CA THR A 487 -33.68 8.55 -16.38
C THR A 487 -34.28 9.08 -15.08
N ASP A 488 -35.50 8.63 -14.75
CA ASP A 488 -36.20 9.04 -13.51
C ASP A 488 -35.80 8.22 -12.27
N ILE A 489 -34.84 7.30 -12.41
CA ILE A 489 -34.34 6.51 -11.29
C ILE A 489 -33.48 7.39 -10.41
N LYS A 490 -33.82 7.45 -9.13
CA LYS A 490 -32.99 8.11 -8.13
C LYS A 490 -31.78 7.22 -7.81
N VAL A 491 -30.62 7.83 -7.61
CA VAL A 491 -29.41 7.12 -7.21
C VAL A 491 -28.81 7.78 -5.96
N LEU A 492 -28.53 6.97 -4.93
CA LEU A 492 -27.74 7.39 -3.76
C LEU A 492 -26.44 6.56 -3.70
N ASN A 493 -25.31 7.24 -3.57
CA ASN A 493 -24.01 6.59 -3.50
C ASN A 493 -23.46 6.70 -2.08
N TYR A 494 -23.07 5.57 -1.50
CA TYR A 494 -22.48 5.48 -0.18
C TYR A 494 -21.04 4.97 -0.29
N GLY A 495 -20.13 5.80 0.20
CA GLY A 495 -18.69 5.60 0.26
C GLY A 495 -18.08 6.76 1.03
N ALA A 496 -16.76 6.75 1.22
CA ALA A 496 -16.08 7.83 1.90
C ALA A 496 -15.95 9.10 1.03
N LYS A 497 -15.92 10.26 1.68
CA LYS A 497 -15.49 11.51 1.04
C LYS A 497 -14.02 11.40 0.63
N LYS A 498 -13.65 12.06 -0.47
CA LYS A 498 -12.25 12.19 -0.89
C LYS A 498 -11.51 13.20 -0.02
N GLU A 499 -10.87 12.69 1.02
CA GLU A 499 -10.02 13.47 1.93
C GLU A 499 -8.88 12.63 2.49
N PHE A 500 -7.83 13.30 2.95
CA PHE A 500 -6.75 12.67 3.72
C PHE A 500 -7.14 12.71 5.20
N VAL A 501 -7.69 11.60 5.69
CA VAL A 501 -7.90 11.37 7.13
C VAL A 501 -6.63 10.80 7.76
N ASP A 502 -6.43 11.04 9.06
CA ASP A 502 -5.27 10.56 9.80
C ASP A 502 -5.71 10.00 11.16
N ARG A 503 -5.13 8.86 11.56
CA ARG A 503 -5.29 8.19 12.86
C ARG A 503 -6.74 8.22 13.36
N TYR A 504 -7.68 7.96 12.47
CA TYR A 504 -9.11 8.10 12.73
C TYR A 504 -9.67 6.87 13.44
N ASP A 505 -10.77 7.08 14.19
CA ASP A 505 -11.64 5.99 14.64
C ASP A 505 -12.55 5.56 13.48
N ILE A 506 -12.51 4.28 13.15
CA ILE A 506 -13.29 3.73 12.02
C ILE A 506 -14.78 3.94 12.19
N GLN A 507 -15.33 3.80 13.40
CA GLN A 507 -16.76 3.96 13.63
C GLN A 507 -17.20 5.41 13.49
N GLU A 508 -16.38 6.36 13.92
CA GLU A 508 -16.61 7.78 13.67
C GLU A 508 -16.54 8.12 12.18
N LEU A 509 -15.56 7.59 11.45
CA LEU A 509 -15.43 7.80 10.00
C LEU A 509 -16.65 7.26 9.24
N LEU A 510 -17.08 6.04 9.54
CA LEU A 510 -18.26 5.44 8.91
C LEU A 510 -19.51 6.28 9.20
N ARG A 511 -19.73 6.71 10.45
CA ARG A 511 -20.88 7.56 10.80
C ARG A 511 -20.85 8.92 10.09
N ALA A 512 -19.69 9.55 10.00
CA ALA A 512 -19.51 10.84 9.34
C ALA A 512 -19.76 10.80 7.82
N ASN A 513 -19.67 9.60 7.24
CA ASN A 513 -19.94 9.33 5.82
C ASN A 513 -21.29 8.61 5.58
N HIS A 514 -22.13 8.47 6.62
CA HIS A 514 -23.43 7.77 6.53
C HIS A 514 -23.30 6.31 6.06
N LEU A 515 -22.27 5.61 6.55
CA LEU A 515 -21.95 4.23 6.18
C LEU A 515 -22.38 3.20 7.24
N THR A 516 -23.24 3.58 8.20
CA THR A 516 -23.94 2.59 9.02
C THR A 516 -25.25 2.18 8.34
N ASP A 517 -25.66 0.94 8.54
CA ASP A 517 -26.90 0.41 7.97
C ASP A 517 -28.13 1.19 8.44
N GLU A 518 -28.20 1.65 9.69
CA GLU A 518 -29.32 2.50 10.12
C GLU A 518 -29.38 3.86 9.43
N GLN A 519 -28.22 4.54 9.22
CA GLN A 519 -28.19 5.82 8.50
C GLN A 519 -28.61 5.63 7.05
N ILE A 520 -28.11 4.58 6.40
CA ILE A 520 -28.49 4.25 5.02
C ILE A 520 -30.01 4.00 4.93
N VAL A 521 -30.58 3.24 5.85
CA VAL A 521 -32.03 2.97 5.88
C VAL A 521 -32.83 4.26 6.13
N GLU A 522 -32.39 5.12 7.04
CA GLU A 522 -33.02 6.43 7.29
C GLU A 522 -33.02 7.30 6.04
N ASP A 523 -31.87 7.41 5.37
CA ASP A 523 -31.71 8.18 4.14
C ASP A 523 -32.63 7.63 3.03
N ILE A 524 -32.69 6.31 2.84
CA ILE A 524 -33.60 5.65 1.89
C ILE A 524 -35.05 6.02 2.21
N LEU A 525 -35.51 5.80 3.44
CA LEU A 525 -36.90 6.04 3.83
C LEU A 525 -37.28 7.52 3.74
N SER A 526 -36.35 8.44 3.96
CA SER A 526 -36.61 9.88 3.78
C SER A 526 -36.92 10.25 2.32
N LEU A 527 -36.45 9.46 1.35
CA LEU A 527 -36.53 9.75 -0.07
C LEU A 527 -37.72 9.07 -0.78
N ILE A 528 -38.18 7.91 -0.26
CA ILE A 528 -39.22 7.06 -0.88
C ILE A 528 -40.33 6.59 0.07
N GLY A 529 -40.25 6.97 1.34
CA GLY A 529 -41.19 6.62 2.41
C GLY A 529 -42.35 7.59 2.56
#